data_AF-A0A1F8V4D9-F1
#
_entry.id   AF-A0A1F8V4D9-F1
#
_cell.length_a   1.000
_cell.length_b   1.000
_cell.length_c   1.000
_cell.angle_alpha   90.00
_cell.angle_beta   90.00
_cell.angle_gamma   90.00
#
_symmetry.space_group_name_H-M   'P 1'
#
loop_
_entity.id
_entity.type
_entity.pdbx_description
1 polymer ?
#
loop_
_entity_poly.entity_id
_entity_poly.type
_entity_poly.pdbx_seq_one_letter_code
_entity_poly.pdbx_strand_id
1 'polypeptide(L)'
;MSDILYAAGRKGAWLTMTPHELMVKTNHHLIKSGNLTEPQKTNIVRQLLAARNDERTKQSFYNGVKFPNNIDGDGRRMYPIFYMPPYNDGKKLKTIYNQTPKTHILSANMYELEIIRLLHLFAPDNPDVQNMVTKTLERLKTTCFGYCDDGLGECFDTALVVLRFLAATSDDAAWMQSRIDNYNSHVSEKKRPWYALWYFWLCLSELPFEIKF
;
A
#
# COMPACT_ATOMS: atom_id res chain seq x y z
N MET A 1 12.79 -20.99 -4.57
CA MET A 1 11.77 -21.91 -4.02
C MET A 1 12.07 -22.41 -2.60
N SER A 2 13.11 -21.88 -1.92
CA SER A 2 13.53 -22.34 -0.58
C SER A 2 12.95 -21.47 0.57
N ASP A 3 12.82 -20.16 0.43
CA ASP A 3 12.74 -19.32 1.64
C ASP A 3 11.33 -19.08 2.21
N ILE A 4 10.28 -19.48 1.49
CA ILE A 4 8.90 -19.52 2.02
C ILE A 4 8.58 -20.90 2.63
N LEU A 5 9.32 -21.95 2.24
CA LEU A 5 9.03 -23.35 2.59
C LEU A 5 10.08 -24.05 3.48
N TYR A 6 11.32 -23.54 3.60
CA TYR A 6 12.31 -24.12 4.52
C TYR A 6 11.97 -23.89 6.01
N ALA A 7 10.87 -23.19 6.30
CA ALA A 7 10.31 -22.95 7.62
C ALA A 7 9.22 -23.97 8.02
N ALA A 8 8.87 -24.94 7.16
CA ALA A 8 7.86 -25.95 7.48
C ALA A 8 8.39 -27.09 8.40
N GLY A 9 9.70 -27.15 8.66
CA GLY A 9 10.34 -28.19 9.48
C GLY A 9 11.11 -27.70 10.72
N ARG A 10 11.18 -26.38 10.97
CA ARG A 10 11.83 -25.83 12.17
C ARG A 10 10.81 -25.06 13.00
N LYS A 11 10.49 -25.59 14.19
CA LYS A 11 9.66 -25.00 15.25
C LYS A 11 10.24 -23.66 15.78
N GLY A 12 10.43 -22.66 14.92
CA GLY A 12 11.04 -21.37 15.30
C GLY A 12 11.16 -20.30 14.21
N ALA A 13 10.92 -20.59 12.93
CA ALA A 13 11.18 -19.61 11.85
C ALA A 13 10.01 -18.63 11.55
N TRP A 14 8.83 -18.84 12.16
CA TRP A 14 7.69 -17.93 12.01
C TRP A 14 7.71 -16.76 13.01
N LEU A 15 8.72 -16.70 13.89
CA LEU A 15 8.65 -15.88 15.10
C LEU A 15 9.15 -14.43 14.96
N THR A 16 9.74 -13.98 13.85
CA THR A 16 10.12 -12.57 13.71
C THR A 16 10.21 -12.10 12.25
N MET A 17 9.13 -12.14 11.47
CA MET A 17 9.03 -11.27 10.29
C MET A 17 8.33 -9.99 10.68
N THR A 18 8.95 -8.85 10.37
CA THR A 18 8.29 -7.56 10.53
C THR A 18 7.08 -7.47 9.59
N PRO A 19 6.07 -6.63 9.89
CA PRO A 19 4.93 -6.47 8.99
C PRO A 19 5.34 -5.98 7.59
N HIS A 20 6.41 -5.19 7.50
CA HIS A 20 7.01 -4.78 6.23
C HIS A 20 7.54 -5.96 5.42
N GLU A 21 8.35 -6.82 6.02
CA GLU A 21 8.89 -8.01 5.34
C GLU A 21 7.79 -8.97 4.92
N LEU A 22 6.79 -9.17 5.79
CA LEU A 22 5.63 -10.00 5.48
C LEU A 22 4.86 -9.44 4.29
N MET A 23 4.59 -8.13 4.27
CA MET A 23 3.92 -7.46 3.15
C MET A 23 4.72 -7.57 1.85
N VAL A 24 6.03 -7.31 1.87
CA VAL A 24 6.88 -7.38 0.68
C VAL A 24 6.96 -8.80 0.13
N LYS A 25 7.26 -9.78 0.99
CA LYS A 25 7.39 -11.20 0.57
C LYS A 25 6.08 -11.76 0.04
N THR A 26 4.96 -11.41 0.66
CA THR A 26 3.63 -11.83 0.21
C THR A 26 3.33 -11.24 -1.17
N ASN A 27 3.52 -9.94 -1.36
CA ASN A 27 3.35 -9.29 -2.67
C ASN A 27 4.26 -9.92 -3.74
N HIS A 28 5.54 -10.16 -3.43
CA HIS A 28 6.47 -10.80 -4.37
C HIS A 28 6.05 -12.22 -4.75
N HIS A 29 5.49 -12.98 -3.82
CA HIS A 29 4.98 -14.32 -4.09
C HIS A 29 3.79 -14.26 -5.05
N LEU A 30 2.82 -13.38 -4.81
CA LEU A 30 1.65 -13.20 -5.67
C LEU A 30 2.04 -12.72 -7.08
N ILE A 31 2.93 -11.73 -7.17
CA ILE A 31 3.44 -11.19 -8.45
C ILE A 31 4.11 -12.27 -9.30
N LYS A 32 4.75 -13.26 -8.67
CA LYS A 32 5.38 -14.41 -9.34
C LYS A 32 4.40 -15.56 -9.61
N SER A 33 3.09 -15.26 -9.61
CA SER A 33 2.00 -16.23 -9.76
C SER A 33 2.02 -17.35 -8.72
N GLY A 34 2.54 -17.08 -7.53
CA GLY A 34 2.59 -18.02 -6.43
C GLY A 34 1.23 -18.18 -5.77
N ASN A 35 0.82 -19.43 -5.56
CA ASN A 35 -0.41 -19.74 -4.81
C ASN A 35 -0.14 -19.82 -3.30
N LEU A 36 -1.09 -19.37 -2.49
CA LEU A 36 -1.07 -19.49 -1.04
C LEU A 36 -2.23 -20.39 -0.60
N THR A 37 -1.96 -21.29 0.32
CA THR A 37 -3.00 -22.13 0.94
C THR A 37 -3.85 -21.31 1.92
N GLU A 38 -5.07 -21.75 2.21
CA GLU A 38 -5.94 -21.07 3.18
C GLU A 38 -5.31 -20.90 4.57
N PRO A 39 -4.57 -21.90 5.12
CA PRO A 39 -3.81 -21.70 6.35
C PRO A 39 -2.74 -20.60 6.25
N GLN A 40 -2.06 -20.48 5.10
CA GLN A 40 -1.07 -19.42 4.87
C GLN A 40 -1.75 -18.05 4.82
N LYS A 41 -2.84 -17.90 4.06
CA LYS A 41 -3.64 -16.66 3.99
C LYS A 41 -4.14 -16.25 5.37
N THR A 42 -4.74 -17.18 6.10
CA THR A 42 -5.24 -16.96 7.48
C THR A 42 -4.12 -16.49 8.41
N ASN A 43 -2.94 -17.10 8.33
CA ASN A 43 -1.80 -16.71 9.15
C ASN A 43 -1.24 -15.32 8.78
N ILE A 44 -1.24 -14.95 7.50
CA ILE A 44 -0.85 -13.61 7.04
C ILE A 44 -1.83 -12.57 7.56
N VAL A 45 -3.15 -12.81 7.40
CA VAL A 45 -4.21 -11.92 7.88
C VAL A 45 -4.08 -11.68 9.37
N ARG A 46 -3.93 -12.75 10.17
CA ARG A 46 -3.74 -12.65 11.62
C ARG A 46 -2.56 -11.76 12.00
N GLN A 47 -1.41 -11.94 11.37
CA GLN A 47 -0.21 -11.16 11.66
C GLN A 47 -0.36 -9.68 11.27
N LEU A 48 -0.92 -9.40 10.10
CA LEU A 48 -1.13 -8.02 9.64
C LEU A 48 -2.19 -7.27 10.45
N LEU A 49 -3.26 -7.95 10.90
CA LEU A 49 -4.25 -7.36 11.81
C LEU A 49 -3.67 -7.06 13.20
N ALA A 50 -2.80 -7.93 13.70
CA ALA A 50 -2.10 -7.72 14.97
C ALA A 50 -1.07 -6.58 14.90
N ALA A 51 -0.59 -6.24 13.71
CA ALA A 51 0.40 -5.20 13.48
C ALA A 51 -0.18 -3.76 13.38
N ARG A 52 -1.49 -3.59 13.57
CA ARG A 52 -2.13 -2.26 13.56
C ARG A 52 -1.51 -1.35 14.61
N ASN A 53 -1.31 -0.08 14.28
CA ASN A 53 -0.76 0.88 15.22
C ASN A 53 -1.82 1.35 16.22
N ASP A 54 -1.38 1.51 17.47
CA ASP A 54 -2.14 2.18 18.52
C ASP A 54 -2.20 3.70 18.30
N GLU A 55 -3.11 4.36 19.01
CA GLU A 55 -3.32 5.81 18.87
C GLU A 55 -2.07 6.62 19.23
N ARG A 56 -1.29 6.14 20.22
CA ARG A 56 -0.04 6.78 20.63
C ARG A 56 0.98 6.80 19.48
N THR A 57 1.14 5.69 18.77
CA THR A 57 2.07 5.58 17.64
C THR A 57 1.62 6.45 16.48
N LYS A 58 0.32 6.49 16.18
CA LYS A 58 -0.25 7.37 15.14
C LYS A 58 0.05 8.83 15.44
N GLN A 59 -0.24 9.28 16.66
CA GLN A 59 0.01 10.67 17.05
C GLN A 59 1.50 11.02 17.04
N SER A 60 2.37 10.10 17.48
CA SER A 60 3.82 10.30 17.37
C SER A 60 4.25 10.49 15.91
N PHE A 61 3.69 9.71 14.98
CA PHE A 61 3.99 9.84 13.55
C PHE A 61 3.51 11.18 12.99
N TYR A 62 2.24 11.55 13.26
CA TYR A 62 1.63 12.81 12.80
C TYR A 62 2.41 14.04 13.28
N ASN A 63 2.86 14.03 14.54
CA ASN A 63 3.72 15.07 15.08
C ASN A 63 5.08 15.12 14.34
N GLY A 64 5.67 13.96 14.05
CA GLY A 64 6.94 13.87 13.32
C GLY A 64 6.88 14.43 11.90
N VAL A 65 5.73 14.31 11.23
CA VAL A 65 5.51 14.90 9.89
C VAL A 65 4.96 16.33 9.93
N LYS A 66 4.77 16.92 11.13
CA LYS A 66 4.22 18.27 11.36
C LYS A 66 2.78 18.48 10.88
N PHE A 67 1.97 17.42 10.91
CA PHE A 67 0.54 17.45 10.59
C PHE A 67 -0.25 16.84 11.76
N PRO A 68 -0.38 17.55 12.90
CA PRO A 68 -1.11 17.02 14.04
C PRO A 68 -2.53 16.64 13.62
N ASN A 69 -2.99 15.48 14.07
CA ASN A 69 -4.29 14.89 13.68
C ASN A 69 -4.45 14.57 12.19
N ASN A 70 -3.35 14.56 11.41
CA ASN A 70 -3.35 14.23 9.98
C ASN A 70 -4.28 15.15 9.17
N ILE A 71 -4.21 16.46 9.40
CA ILE A 71 -4.95 17.46 8.62
C ILE A 71 -3.95 18.54 8.17
N ASP A 72 -3.87 18.78 6.86
CA ASP A 72 -3.07 19.87 6.29
C ASP A 72 -3.83 21.21 6.27
N GLY A 73 -3.16 22.28 5.82
CA GLY A 73 -3.76 23.62 5.75
C GLY A 73 -4.99 23.71 4.83
N ASP A 74 -5.14 22.77 3.90
CA ASP A 74 -6.27 22.67 2.96
C ASP A 74 -7.33 21.66 3.46
N GLY A 75 -7.20 21.13 4.69
CA GLY A 75 -8.12 20.16 5.26
C GLY A 75 -7.89 18.71 4.80
N ARG A 76 -6.83 18.43 4.03
CA ARG A 76 -6.54 17.10 3.48
C ARG A 76 -5.91 16.19 4.52
N ARG A 77 -6.19 14.89 4.41
CA ARG A 77 -5.63 13.85 5.29
C ARG A 77 -4.57 13.03 4.56
N MET A 78 -3.36 13.57 4.48
CA MET A 78 -2.29 13.10 3.59
C MET A 78 -1.60 11.79 4.02
N TYR A 79 -1.74 11.37 5.29
CA TYR A 79 -1.00 10.25 5.86
C TYR A 79 -1.90 9.05 6.24
N PRO A 80 -1.29 7.86 6.49
CA PRO A 80 -1.94 6.68 7.05
C PRO A 80 -2.89 6.91 8.22
N ILE A 81 -3.78 5.96 8.48
CA ILE A 81 -4.72 5.96 9.62
C ILE A 81 -4.64 4.66 10.46
N PHE A 82 -4.09 3.58 9.92
CA PHE A 82 -3.97 2.27 10.57
C PHE A 82 -2.52 1.78 10.69
N TYR A 83 -1.70 2.06 9.67
CA TYR A 83 -0.34 1.51 9.56
C TYR A 83 0.70 2.60 9.28
N MET A 84 1.46 2.95 10.31
CA MET A 84 2.62 3.83 10.26
C MET A 84 3.88 3.00 10.03
N PRO A 85 4.76 3.38 9.09
CA PRO A 85 6.06 2.75 8.96
C PRO A 85 6.81 2.81 10.30
N PRO A 86 7.32 1.68 10.82
CA PRO A 86 8.10 1.68 12.05
C PRO A 86 9.39 2.48 11.88
N TYR A 87 9.87 3.05 12.98
CA TYR A 87 11.23 3.57 13.02
C TYR A 87 12.22 2.42 12.83
N ASN A 88 13.24 2.64 12.00
CA ASN A 88 14.17 1.61 11.56
C ASN A 88 15.60 2.17 11.52
N ASP A 89 16.05 2.76 12.63
CA ASP A 89 17.40 3.33 12.79
C ASP A 89 17.81 4.29 11.66
N GLY A 90 16.87 5.14 11.24
CA GLY A 90 17.06 6.07 10.12
C GLY A 90 17.07 5.43 8.72
N LYS A 91 17.00 4.10 8.61
CA LYS A 91 16.91 3.40 7.32
C LYS A 91 15.48 3.36 6.82
N LYS A 92 15.26 3.92 5.63
CA LYS A 92 13.95 3.90 4.99
C LYS A 92 13.59 2.50 4.51
N LEU A 93 12.36 2.09 4.80
CA LEU A 93 11.78 0.87 4.25
C LEU A 93 11.62 1.01 2.74
N LYS A 94 11.95 -0.06 2.02
CA LYS A 94 11.85 -0.09 0.56
C LYS A 94 10.46 -0.52 0.11
N THR A 95 10.06 -0.08 -1.08
CA THR A 95 8.81 -0.53 -1.71
C THR A 95 8.90 -1.97 -2.20
N ILE A 96 7.79 -2.55 -2.65
CA ILE A 96 7.78 -3.90 -3.23
C ILE A 96 8.60 -4.01 -4.52
N TYR A 97 9.01 -2.91 -5.14
CA TYR A 97 9.88 -2.88 -6.31
C TYR A 97 11.26 -2.30 -5.98
N ASN A 98 11.64 -2.36 -4.69
CA ASN A 98 12.97 -2.02 -4.19
C ASN A 98 13.34 -0.52 -4.37
N GLN A 99 12.35 0.38 -4.58
CA GLN A 99 12.56 1.82 -4.49
C GLN A 99 12.74 2.21 -3.03
N THR A 100 13.68 3.13 -2.76
CA THR A 100 13.78 3.81 -1.48
C THR A 100 12.99 5.12 -1.56
N PRO A 101 11.84 5.26 -0.88
CA PRO A 101 11.06 6.50 -0.91
C PRO A 101 11.86 7.70 -0.41
N LYS A 102 11.69 8.85 -1.04
CA LYS A 102 12.34 10.11 -0.65
C LYS A 102 11.53 10.87 0.40
N THR A 103 10.21 10.73 0.38
CA THR A 103 9.24 11.44 1.22
C THR A 103 8.50 10.51 2.18
N HIS A 104 7.87 11.11 3.19
CA HIS A 104 6.94 10.41 4.07
C HIS A 104 5.61 10.07 3.39
N ILE A 105 5.20 10.83 2.37
CA ILE A 105 3.95 10.59 1.63
C ILE A 105 3.99 9.21 0.98
N LEU A 106 5.00 8.95 0.14
CA LEU A 106 5.12 7.66 -0.54
C LEU A 106 5.41 6.53 0.45
N SER A 107 6.36 6.71 1.36
CA SER A 107 6.74 5.62 2.28
C SER A 107 5.59 5.18 3.18
N ALA A 108 4.82 6.12 3.72
CA ALA A 108 3.74 5.81 4.64
C ALA A 108 2.50 5.28 3.91
N ASN A 109 2.09 5.90 2.81
CA ASN A 109 0.92 5.43 2.05
C ASN A 109 1.20 4.07 1.38
N MET A 110 2.38 3.84 0.82
CA MET A 110 2.72 2.52 0.26
C MET A 110 2.71 1.42 1.32
N TYR A 111 3.22 1.70 2.51
CA TYR A 111 3.20 0.74 3.60
C TYR A 111 1.78 0.37 4.02
N GLU A 112 0.91 1.35 4.23
CA GLU A 112 -0.48 1.09 4.64
C GLU A 112 -1.31 0.43 3.53
N LEU A 113 -1.29 1.01 2.32
CA LEU A 113 -2.17 0.59 1.24
C LEU A 113 -1.85 -0.84 0.80
N GLU A 114 -0.58 -1.22 0.75
CA GLU A 114 -0.20 -2.60 0.41
C GLU A 114 -0.59 -3.61 1.50
N ILE A 115 -0.55 -3.22 2.77
CA ILE A 115 -1.03 -4.07 3.87
C ILE A 115 -2.55 -4.25 3.77
N ILE A 116 -3.32 -3.18 3.64
CA ILE A 116 -4.79 -3.25 3.57
C ILE A 116 -5.24 -3.98 2.31
N ARG A 117 -4.56 -3.78 1.18
CA ARG A 117 -4.80 -4.54 -0.05
C ARG A 117 -4.67 -6.05 0.18
N LEU A 118 -3.58 -6.51 0.80
CA LEU A 118 -3.39 -7.93 1.12
C LEU A 118 -4.45 -8.46 2.09
N LEU A 119 -4.83 -7.66 3.09
CA LEU A 119 -5.90 -8.02 4.01
C LEU A 119 -7.23 -8.20 3.29
N HIS A 120 -7.57 -7.29 2.38
CA HIS A 120 -8.80 -7.38 1.59
C HIS A 120 -8.79 -8.60 0.65
N LEU A 121 -7.66 -8.87 -0.03
CA LEU A 121 -7.54 -10.04 -0.92
C LEU A 121 -7.72 -11.38 -0.20
N PHE A 122 -7.37 -11.45 1.09
CA PHE A 122 -7.37 -12.72 1.84
C PHE A 122 -8.52 -12.85 2.86
N ALA A 123 -9.16 -11.75 3.23
CA ALA A 123 -10.26 -11.74 4.18
C ALA A 123 -11.25 -10.60 3.87
N PRO A 124 -11.87 -10.59 2.67
CA PRO A 124 -12.75 -9.49 2.24
C PRO A 124 -14.00 -9.33 3.11
N ASP A 125 -14.47 -10.42 3.71
CA ASP A 125 -15.67 -10.44 4.57
C ASP A 125 -15.36 -10.13 6.05
N ASN A 126 -14.10 -9.87 6.40
CA ASN A 126 -13.74 -9.53 7.77
C ASN A 126 -14.17 -8.09 8.11
N PRO A 127 -14.98 -7.85 9.16
CA PRO A 127 -15.50 -6.51 9.47
C PRO A 127 -14.42 -5.46 9.73
N ASP A 128 -13.31 -5.85 10.38
CA ASP A 128 -12.19 -4.93 10.62
C ASP A 128 -11.54 -4.51 9.29
N VAL A 129 -11.40 -5.46 8.36
CA VAL A 129 -10.84 -5.21 7.03
C VAL A 129 -11.75 -4.30 6.21
N GLN A 130 -13.07 -4.54 6.21
CA GLN A 130 -14.06 -3.69 5.53
C GLN A 130 -14.06 -2.26 6.08
N ASN A 131 -14.01 -2.09 7.40
CA ASN A 131 -13.91 -0.77 8.03
C ASN A 131 -12.58 -0.08 7.66
N MET A 132 -11.46 -0.82 7.59
CA MET A 132 -10.18 -0.25 7.17
C MET A 132 -10.21 0.22 5.72
N VAL A 133 -10.72 -0.60 4.80
CA VAL A 133 -10.90 -0.23 3.39
C VAL A 133 -11.76 1.03 3.27
N THR A 134 -12.94 1.05 3.91
CA THR A 134 -13.88 2.17 3.84
C THR A 134 -13.24 3.48 4.28
N LYS A 135 -12.62 3.50 5.46
CA LYS A 135 -11.97 4.72 6.00
C LYS A 135 -10.77 5.16 5.17
N THR A 136 -10.03 4.20 4.60
CA THR A 136 -8.91 4.50 3.72
C THR A 136 -9.39 5.11 2.41
N LEU A 137 -10.46 4.58 1.79
CA LEU A 137 -11.07 5.16 0.58
C LEU A 137 -11.58 6.58 0.84
N GLU A 138 -12.33 6.80 1.93
CA GLU A 138 -12.79 8.14 2.33
C GLU A 138 -11.63 9.12 2.48
N ARG A 139 -10.54 8.71 3.13
CA ARG A 139 -9.35 9.53 3.28
C ARG A 139 -8.69 9.84 1.94
N LEU A 140 -8.51 8.84 1.07
CA LEU A 140 -7.86 9.01 -0.23
C LEU A 140 -8.60 10.01 -1.14
N LYS A 141 -9.92 10.14 -1.00
CA LYS A 141 -10.68 11.19 -1.70
C LYS A 141 -10.29 12.62 -1.31
N THR A 142 -9.60 12.79 -0.18
CA THR A 142 -9.11 14.09 0.29
C THR A 142 -7.70 14.43 -0.16
N THR A 143 -6.94 13.47 -0.71
CA THR A 143 -5.50 13.67 -1.00
C THR A 143 -5.25 14.04 -2.45
N CYS A 144 -4.16 14.79 -2.70
CA CYS A 144 -3.80 15.19 -4.07
C CYS A 144 -3.45 13.97 -4.95
N PHE A 145 -2.68 13.02 -4.42
CA PHE A 145 -2.33 11.78 -5.12
C PHE A 145 -3.50 10.78 -5.23
N GLY A 146 -4.49 10.89 -4.35
CA GLY A 146 -5.61 9.97 -4.28
C GLY A 146 -6.77 10.36 -5.20
N TYR A 147 -7.04 11.66 -5.38
CA TYR A 147 -8.23 12.11 -6.10
C TYR A 147 -7.99 13.28 -7.07
N CYS A 148 -6.98 14.11 -6.85
CA CYS A 148 -6.66 15.21 -7.76
C CYS A 148 -5.80 14.74 -8.95
N ASP A 149 -5.64 15.62 -9.93
CA ASP A 149 -4.66 15.48 -11.01
C ASP A 149 -3.32 16.09 -10.55
N ASP A 150 -2.40 15.25 -10.05
CA ASP A 150 -1.09 15.66 -9.52
C ASP A 150 0.06 14.75 -9.98
N GLY A 151 0.93 15.27 -10.84
CA GLY A 151 2.15 14.59 -11.33
C GLY A 151 3.44 14.93 -10.56
N LEU A 152 3.36 15.76 -9.52
CA LEU A 152 4.51 16.35 -8.83
C LEU A 152 5.17 15.38 -7.84
N GLY A 153 6.49 15.52 -7.71
CA GLY A 153 7.27 14.76 -6.72
C GLY A 153 6.99 13.26 -6.70
N GLU A 154 6.81 12.72 -5.48
CA GLU A 154 6.38 11.34 -5.23
C GLU A 154 4.85 11.20 -5.08
N CYS A 155 4.07 12.27 -5.28
CA CYS A 155 2.61 12.15 -5.41
C CYS A 155 2.26 11.28 -6.61
N PHE A 156 3.01 11.43 -7.71
CA PHE A 156 2.90 10.55 -8.88
C PHE A 156 3.11 9.06 -8.56
N ASP A 157 4.19 8.72 -7.84
CA ASP A 157 4.45 7.32 -7.46
C ASP A 157 3.37 6.82 -6.47
N THR A 158 2.89 7.70 -5.60
CA THR A 158 1.83 7.37 -4.63
C THR A 158 0.48 7.16 -5.32
N ALA A 159 0.18 7.88 -6.40
CA ALA A 159 -1.03 7.70 -7.20
C ALA A 159 -1.10 6.31 -7.83
N LEU A 160 0.04 5.72 -8.22
CA LEU A 160 0.09 4.33 -8.67
C LEU A 160 -0.22 3.33 -7.54
N VAL A 161 0.27 3.60 -6.32
CA VAL A 161 -0.06 2.77 -5.15
C VAL A 161 -1.56 2.83 -4.88
N VAL A 162 -2.16 4.03 -5.01
CA VAL A 162 -3.61 4.20 -4.91
C VAL A 162 -4.33 3.43 -6.01
N LEU A 163 -3.91 3.52 -7.27
CA LEU A 163 -4.54 2.76 -8.36
C LEU A 163 -4.55 1.26 -8.07
N ARG A 164 -3.42 0.68 -7.65
CA ARG A 164 -3.35 -0.74 -7.29
C ARG A 164 -4.24 -1.10 -6.09
N PHE A 165 -4.36 -0.19 -5.13
CA PHE A 165 -5.27 -0.36 -4.00
C PHE A 165 -6.74 -0.35 -4.45
N LEU A 166 -7.12 0.62 -5.29
CA LEU A 166 -8.48 0.72 -5.85
C LEU A 166 -8.85 -0.52 -6.64
N ALA A 167 -7.95 -1.01 -7.49
CA ALA A 167 -8.14 -2.22 -8.29
C ALA A 167 -8.55 -3.44 -7.45
N ALA A 168 -8.05 -3.51 -6.21
CA ALA A 168 -8.37 -4.61 -5.31
C ALA A 168 -9.58 -4.35 -4.39
N THR A 169 -10.00 -3.10 -4.19
CA THR A 169 -10.89 -2.74 -3.05
C THR A 169 -12.09 -1.87 -3.39
N SER A 170 -12.20 -1.41 -4.64
CA SER A 170 -13.21 -0.44 -5.06
C SER A 170 -13.83 -0.86 -6.38
N ASP A 171 -15.15 -0.73 -6.49
CA ASP A 171 -15.89 -0.91 -7.74
C ASP A 171 -16.00 0.39 -8.57
N ASP A 172 -15.43 1.50 -8.07
CA ASP A 172 -15.46 2.81 -8.72
C ASP A 172 -14.50 2.86 -9.94
N ALA A 173 -15.00 2.39 -11.07
CA ALA A 173 -14.28 2.39 -12.35
C ALA A 173 -13.88 3.79 -12.82
N ALA A 174 -14.68 4.82 -12.54
CA ALA A 174 -14.35 6.20 -12.90
C ALA A 174 -13.16 6.71 -12.10
N TRP A 175 -13.10 6.37 -10.80
CA TRP A 175 -11.95 6.73 -9.99
C TRP A 175 -10.67 6.01 -10.44
N MET A 176 -10.74 4.70 -10.73
CA MET A 176 -9.62 3.96 -11.30
C MET A 176 -9.14 4.56 -12.62
N GLN A 177 -10.06 4.86 -13.54
CA GLN A 177 -9.75 5.50 -14.82
C GLN A 177 -9.05 6.85 -14.60
N SER A 178 -9.52 7.67 -13.67
CA SER A 178 -8.87 8.96 -13.38
C SER A 178 -7.40 8.82 -12.92
N ARG A 179 -7.04 7.71 -12.24
CA ARG A 179 -5.66 7.47 -11.83
C ARG A 179 -4.79 7.00 -13.01
N ILE A 180 -5.38 6.25 -13.94
CA ILE A 180 -4.74 5.87 -15.21
C ILE A 180 -4.47 7.12 -16.05
N ASP A 181 -5.47 7.98 -16.18
CA ASP A 181 -5.36 9.25 -16.91
C ASP A 181 -4.29 10.16 -16.29
N ASN A 182 -4.25 10.25 -14.96
CA ASN A 182 -3.21 11.00 -14.24
C ASN A 182 -1.79 10.47 -14.57
N TYR A 183 -1.59 9.15 -14.59
CA TYR A 183 -0.31 8.58 -15.00
C TYR A 183 0.04 8.98 -16.45
N ASN A 184 -0.89 8.81 -17.38
CA ASN A 184 -0.68 9.08 -18.80
C ASN A 184 -0.38 10.56 -19.07
N SER A 185 -1.06 11.47 -18.38
CA SER A 185 -0.83 12.93 -18.48
C SER A 185 0.55 13.35 -18.00
N HIS A 186 1.09 12.71 -16.97
CA HIS A 186 2.29 13.19 -16.27
C HIS A 186 3.54 12.32 -16.43
N VAL A 187 3.45 11.14 -17.06
CA VAL A 187 4.59 10.22 -17.21
C VAL A 187 5.72 10.85 -18.03
N SER A 188 5.40 11.64 -19.06
CA SER A 188 6.37 12.26 -19.97
C SER A 188 6.91 13.61 -19.50
N GLU A 189 6.32 14.24 -18.47
CA GLU A 189 6.73 15.58 -18.00
C GLU A 189 8.16 15.62 -17.43
N LYS A 190 8.65 14.48 -16.94
CA LYS A 190 10.02 14.33 -16.44
C LYS A 190 10.48 12.89 -16.60
N LYS A 191 11.79 12.68 -16.70
CA LYS A 191 12.38 11.34 -16.76
C LYS A 191 12.01 10.55 -15.49
N ARG A 192 11.15 9.54 -15.66
CA ARG A 192 10.75 8.63 -14.59
C ARG A 192 11.72 7.44 -14.50
N PRO A 193 12.00 6.95 -13.28
CA PRO A 193 12.72 5.69 -13.10
C PRO A 193 11.94 4.51 -13.68
N TRP A 194 12.63 3.45 -14.09
CA TRP A 194 12.04 2.26 -14.72
C TRP A 194 10.92 1.61 -13.90
N TYR A 195 11.02 1.69 -12.57
CA TYR A 195 10.04 1.07 -11.68
C TYR A 195 8.65 1.71 -11.74
N ALA A 196 8.53 2.98 -12.17
CA ALA A 196 7.24 3.63 -12.30
C ALA A 196 6.40 2.98 -13.41
N LEU A 197 7.01 2.74 -14.58
CA LEU A 197 6.36 2.04 -15.69
C LEU A 197 6.01 0.60 -15.32
N TRP A 198 6.93 -0.10 -14.67
CA TRP A 198 6.71 -1.49 -14.26
C TRP A 198 5.57 -1.61 -13.24
N TYR A 199 5.51 -0.67 -12.28
CA TYR A 199 4.44 -0.65 -11.28
C TYR A 199 3.10 -0.25 -11.90
N PHE A 200 3.09 0.65 -12.89
CA PHE A 200 1.89 0.95 -13.67
C PHE A 200 1.36 -0.29 -14.41
N TRP A 201 2.21 -1.06 -15.10
CA TRP A 201 1.79 -2.31 -15.72
C TRP A 201 1.28 -3.34 -14.72
N LEU A 202 1.89 -3.41 -13.54
CA LEU A 202 1.38 -4.25 -12.46
C LEU A 202 -0.03 -3.81 -12.05
N CYS A 203 -0.29 -2.51 -11.91
CA CYS A 203 -1.62 -1.99 -11.64
C CYS A 203 -2.62 -2.43 -12.70
N LEU A 204 -2.29 -2.23 -13.99
CA LEU A 204 -3.16 -2.61 -15.11
C LEU A 204 -3.47 -4.11 -15.13
N SER A 205 -2.50 -4.96 -14.78
CA SER A 205 -2.69 -6.41 -14.73
C SER A 205 -3.63 -6.88 -13.61
N GLU A 206 -3.88 -6.02 -12.62
CA GLU A 206 -4.75 -6.30 -11.47
C GLU A 206 -6.10 -5.59 -11.56
N LEU A 207 -6.37 -4.82 -12.64
CA LEU A 207 -7.66 -4.14 -12.82
C LEU A 207 -8.79 -5.12 -13.15
N PRO A 208 -10.03 -4.79 -12.75
CA PRO A 208 -11.23 -5.45 -13.28
C PRO A 208 -11.28 -5.39 -14.82
N PHE A 209 -11.75 -6.46 -15.45
CA PHE A 209 -11.78 -6.59 -16.93
C PHE A 209 -12.70 -5.57 -17.62
N GLU A 210 -13.63 -4.97 -16.87
CA GLU A 210 -14.59 -3.99 -17.35
C GLU A 210 -13.95 -2.64 -17.67
N ILE A 211 -12.77 -2.36 -17.11
CA ILE A 211 -12.04 -1.11 -17.33
C ILE A 211 -11.21 -1.24 -18.61
N LYS A 212 -11.55 -0.42 -19.61
CA LYS A 212 -10.81 -0.34 -20.88
C LYS A 212 -9.82 0.82 -20.81
N PHE A 213 -8.55 0.55 -21.04
CA PHE A 213 -7.43 1.50 -20.97
C PHE A 213 -6.58 1.45 -22.24
#